data_AF-A0A925X3K6-F1
#
_entry.id   AF-A0A925X3K6-F1
#
_cell.length_a   1.000
_cell.length_b   1.000
_cell.length_c   1.000
_cell.angle_alpha   90.00
_cell.angle_beta   90.00
_cell.angle_gamma   90.00
#
_symmetry.space_group_name_H-M   'P 1'
#
loop_
_entity.id
_entity.type
_entity.pdbx_description
1 polymer ?
#
loop_
_entity_poly.entity_id
_entity_poly.type
_entity_poly.pdbx_seq_one_letter_code
_entity_poly.pdbx_strand_id
1 'polypeptide(L)'
;MSRTLFWYIFKDLIKIFLLASGVLTGIMTFGGLLKPLTEHGLEPGQVAKMLTYFWPAMSTYSLPVAALFATTMVYGRLGADNEITACRAAGVSALSVATPAIVLGGLVTVVSFVFLFFIVPKFSLKVEQVIYSNIARLVQNQIERNHRIEMAQPGGPPLTIFAQQATVLPEDPQHPREQRVKLNAPVFVRYEQTDKDKNRVQAPTDFYMARSATAYISQDDSTGDLYMRAQLDGGMKLPRRTRGGKEDALQVSVDSTSFYPDPIESPVRENTKFMEWHRLRELLARPDKSKRMKKQLNEFIRRDQRDGYLRRIEDALNSADHAFTFKGATESYVLERGDAKVEVRGERLIIGSLEGDATAPASAPGQRLPRLRQTNRSEGLEATAREITVRATPTMAIAQDGLPDYWIALEIELADASVKSGKTITPRTRFLRPVSVPMPTDLVEMMNKRVEDYRRPGSGYSTTNPANDRNMAFDRNWIKLTNGIKSEIHARASFAIACWVLVLVGCALGMMFRSGNFLSAFAISVIPAGLCILLIITGQHTAESVPWDIRNFQNPLEFGIYMIWAGNVIVAILAVILLGRLQRQ
;
A
#
# COMPACT_ATOMS: atom_id res chain seq x y z
N MET A 1 -53.99 -12.79 1.61
CA MET A 1 -54.01 -11.58 2.46
C MET A 1 -54.69 -10.46 1.69
N SER A 2 -55.55 -9.65 2.32
CA SER A 2 -56.17 -8.50 1.65
C SER A 2 -55.13 -7.41 1.36
N ARG A 3 -55.30 -6.68 0.26
CA ARG A 3 -54.39 -5.57 -0.12
C ARG A 3 -54.36 -4.47 0.94
N THR A 4 -55.46 -4.27 1.66
CA THR A 4 -55.58 -3.29 2.74
C THR A 4 -54.66 -3.61 3.92
N LEU A 5 -54.69 -4.85 4.41
CA LEU A 5 -53.82 -5.29 5.52
C LEU A 5 -52.34 -5.18 5.15
N PHE A 6 -51.99 -5.52 3.90
CA PHE A 6 -50.61 -5.41 3.41
C PHE A 6 -50.09 -3.99 3.49
N TRP A 7 -50.83 -3.04 2.92
CA TRP A 7 -50.41 -1.64 2.90
C TRP A 7 -50.47 -0.97 4.27
N TYR A 8 -51.34 -1.41 5.16
CA TYR A 8 -51.36 -0.95 6.55
C TYR A 8 -50.04 -1.30 7.26
N ILE A 9 -49.70 -2.59 7.32
CA ILE A 9 -48.47 -3.06 7.99
C ILE A 9 -47.22 -2.52 7.29
N PHE A 10 -47.20 -2.50 5.95
CA PHE A 10 -46.05 -2.02 5.18
C PHE A 10 -45.78 -0.52 5.40
N LYS A 11 -46.83 0.32 5.48
CA LYS A 11 -46.68 1.75 5.78
C LYS A 11 -46.13 2.00 7.17
N ASP A 12 -46.54 1.22 8.17
CA ASP A 12 -46.00 1.35 9.53
C ASP A 12 -44.53 0.89 9.59
N LEU A 13 -44.22 -0.22 8.92
CA LEU A 13 -42.86 -0.74 8.79
C LEU A 13 -41.91 0.29 8.15
N ILE A 14 -42.26 0.86 6.99
CA ILE A 14 -41.38 1.80 6.29
C ILE A 14 -41.20 3.10 7.07
N LYS A 15 -42.24 3.60 7.75
CA LYS A 15 -42.15 4.81 8.58
C LYS A 15 -41.16 4.62 9.73
N ILE A 16 -41.31 3.54 10.50
CA ILE A 16 -40.43 3.28 11.63
C ILE A 16 -39.00 2.97 11.14
N PHE A 17 -38.86 2.23 10.04
CA PHE A 17 -37.56 1.95 9.43
C PHE A 17 -36.81 3.23 9.03
N LEU A 18 -37.47 4.15 8.32
CA LEU A 18 -36.83 5.39 7.87
C LEU A 18 -36.43 6.30 9.05
N LEU A 19 -37.29 6.39 10.08
CA LEU A 19 -36.98 7.13 11.30
C LEU A 19 -35.79 6.51 12.05
N ALA A 20 -35.83 5.18 12.27
CA ALA A 20 -34.76 4.47 12.97
C ALA A 20 -33.43 4.55 12.22
N SER A 21 -33.44 4.37 10.90
CA SER A 21 -32.24 4.46 10.07
C SER A 21 -31.65 5.87 10.08
N GLY A 22 -32.47 6.91 10.00
CA GLY A 22 -32.01 8.30 10.08
C GLY A 22 -31.34 8.60 11.42
N VAL A 23 -31.97 8.21 12.53
CA VAL A 23 -31.41 8.41 13.88
C VAL A 23 -30.11 7.63 14.08
N LEU A 24 -30.09 6.34 13.74
CA LEU A 24 -28.90 5.49 13.86
C LEU A 24 -27.76 5.99 12.98
N THR A 25 -28.04 6.38 11.73
CA THR A 25 -27.03 6.96 10.83
C THR A 25 -26.45 8.24 11.41
N GLY A 26 -27.29 9.13 11.95
CA GLY A 26 -26.83 10.36 12.60
C GLY A 26 -25.90 10.11 13.77
N ILE A 27 -26.30 9.21 14.69
CA ILE A 27 -25.50 8.82 15.86
C ILE A 27 -24.17 8.21 15.43
N MET A 28 -24.18 7.26 14.48
CA MET A 28 -22.96 6.60 14.01
C MET A 28 -22.02 7.55 13.28
N THR A 29 -22.55 8.47 12.46
CA THR A 29 -21.74 9.46 11.74
C THR A 29 -21.05 10.42 12.70
N PHE A 30 -21.76 10.89 13.73
CA PHE A 30 -21.14 11.71 14.77
C PHE A 30 -20.09 10.92 15.58
N GLY A 31 -20.43 9.69 16.00
CA GLY A 31 -19.54 8.82 16.76
C GLY A 31 -18.24 8.48 16.02
N GLY A 32 -18.30 8.22 14.71
CA GLY A 32 -17.12 7.94 13.87
C GLY A 32 -16.17 9.12 13.74
N LEU A 33 -16.65 10.35 13.95
CA LEU A 33 -15.87 11.58 13.82
C LEU A 33 -15.32 12.11 15.14
N LEU A 34 -15.80 11.64 16.29
CA LEU A 34 -15.31 12.08 17.61
C LEU A 34 -13.78 12.02 17.72
N LYS A 35 -13.17 10.92 17.27
CA LYS A 35 -11.72 10.71 17.35
C LYS A 35 -10.91 11.60 16.37
N PRO A 36 -11.24 11.67 15.07
CA PRO A 36 -10.61 12.65 14.17
C PRO A 36 -10.76 14.10 14.64
N LEU A 37 -11.91 14.46 15.21
CA LEU A 37 -12.18 15.81 15.70
C LEU A 37 -11.29 16.18 16.89
N THR A 38 -11.14 15.28 17.86
CA THR A 38 -10.29 15.52 19.03
C THR A 38 -8.80 15.46 18.71
N GLU A 39 -8.36 14.60 17.78
CA GLU A 39 -6.95 14.42 17.46
C GLU A 39 -6.43 15.44 16.42
N HIS A 40 -7.23 15.79 15.42
CA HIS A 40 -6.79 16.61 14.27
C HIS A 40 -7.36 18.04 14.29
N GLY A 41 -8.16 18.40 15.31
CA GLY A 41 -8.68 19.76 15.58
C GLY A 41 -9.13 20.48 14.31
N LEU A 42 -10.07 19.85 13.61
CA LEU A 42 -10.51 20.25 12.29
C LEU A 42 -11.42 21.50 12.38
N GLU A 43 -11.30 22.37 11.38
CA GLU A 43 -12.17 23.55 11.25
C GLU A 43 -13.64 23.11 11.00
N PRO A 44 -14.67 23.80 11.54
CA PRO A 44 -16.07 23.38 11.43
C PRO A 44 -16.54 23.08 9.99
N GLY A 45 -16.05 23.83 9.00
CA GLY A 45 -16.35 23.57 7.58
C GLY A 45 -15.75 22.26 7.04
N GLN A 46 -14.58 21.84 7.55
CA GLN A 46 -13.99 20.54 7.22
C GLN A 46 -14.75 19.40 7.88
N VAL A 47 -15.22 19.60 9.13
CA VAL A 47 -16.08 18.65 9.83
C VAL A 47 -17.36 18.38 9.04
N ALA A 48 -18.04 19.42 8.57
CA ALA A 48 -19.25 19.28 7.77
C ALA A 48 -19.01 18.52 6.45
N LYS A 49 -17.88 18.78 5.77
CA LYS A 49 -17.48 18.01 4.57
C LYS A 49 -17.21 16.55 4.89
N MET A 50 -16.49 16.26 5.99
CA MET A 50 -16.25 14.89 6.42
C MET A 50 -17.54 14.16 6.81
N LEU A 51 -18.44 14.81 7.57
CA LEU A 51 -19.76 14.26 7.92
C LEU A 51 -20.51 13.82 6.66
N THR A 52 -20.51 14.65 5.62
CA THR A 52 -21.16 14.36 4.34
C THR A 52 -20.53 13.16 3.65
N TYR A 53 -19.21 12.97 3.74
CA TYR A 53 -18.53 11.84 3.12
C TYR A 53 -18.64 10.52 3.90
N PHE A 54 -18.73 10.58 5.23
CA PHE A 54 -18.93 9.39 6.07
C PHE A 54 -20.39 8.91 6.10
N TRP A 55 -21.35 9.79 5.82
CA TRP A 55 -22.79 9.48 5.85
C TRP A 55 -23.17 8.20 5.07
N PRO A 56 -22.75 7.98 3.81
CA PRO A 56 -23.15 6.77 3.09
C PRO A 56 -22.59 5.49 3.70
N ALA A 57 -21.36 5.55 4.23
CA ALA A 57 -20.73 4.40 4.89
C ALA A 57 -21.48 4.04 6.19
N MET A 58 -21.80 5.04 7.01
CA MET A 58 -22.52 4.84 8.27
C MET A 58 -23.98 4.41 8.05
N SER A 59 -24.62 4.93 7.01
CA SER A 59 -25.98 4.54 6.62
C SER A 59 -26.05 3.03 6.38
N THR A 60 -25.07 2.48 5.67
CA THR A 60 -24.98 1.05 5.36
C THR A 60 -24.99 0.17 6.62
N TYR A 61 -24.26 0.56 7.67
CA TYR A 61 -24.23 -0.18 8.94
C TYR A 61 -25.54 -0.03 9.75
N SER A 62 -26.23 1.10 9.60
CA SER A 62 -27.51 1.36 10.27
C SER A 62 -28.69 0.56 9.70
N LEU A 63 -28.68 0.26 8.40
CA LEU A 63 -29.80 -0.36 7.67
C LEU A 63 -30.30 -1.67 8.30
N PRO A 64 -29.45 -2.69 8.58
CA PRO A 64 -29.91 -3.94 9.17
C PRO A 64 -30.49 -3.75 10.58
N VAL A 65 -29.85 -2.90 11.40
CA VAL A 65 -30.30 -2.64 12.78
C VAL A 65 -31.62 -1.88 12.79
N ALA A 66 -31.78 -0.90 11.89
CA ALA A 66 -33.03 -0.14 11.73
C ALA A 66 -34.18 -1.03 11.24
N ALA A 67 -33.92 -1.91 10.28
CA ALA A 67 -34.93 -2.84 9.75
C ALA A 67 -35.34 -3.89 10.80
N LEU A 68 -34.38 -4.38 11.58
CA LEU A 68 -34.61 -5.26 12.72
C LEU A 68 -35.44 -4.59 13.82
N PHE A 69 -35.14 -3.32 14.13
CA PHE A 69 -35.90 -2.52 15.08
C PHE A 69 -37.34 -2.28 14.59
N ALA A 70 -37.50 -1.85 13.35
CA ALA A 70 -38.81 -1.57 12.76
C ALA A 70 -39.71 -2.80 12.73
N THR A 71 -39.16 -3.95 12.34
CA THR A 71 -39.92 -5.20 12.30
C THR A 71 -40.29 -5.68 13.69
N THR A 72 -39.34 -5.72 14.63
CA THR A 72 -39.63 -6.13 16.00
C THR A 72 -40.65 -5.21 16.67
N MET A 73 -40.56 -3.89 16.46
CA MET A 73 -41.48 -2.90 17.04
C MET A 73 -42.88 -3.00 16.44
N VAL A 74 -43.02 -3.02 15.11
CA VAL A 74 -44.35 -3.08 14.46
C VAL A 74 -45.05 -4.38 14.79
N TYR A 75 -44.39 -5.52 14.62
CA TYR A 75 -45.01 -6.82 14.93
C TYR A 75 -45.24 -7.01 16.43
N GLY A 76 -44.38 -6.45 17.29
CA GLY A 76 -44.60 -6.42 18.73
C GLY A 76 -45.83 -5.60 19.12
N ARG A 77 -46.04 -4.44 18.50
CA ARG A 77 -47.23 -3.60 18.71
C ARG A 77 -48.51 -4.30 18.23
N LEU A 78 -48.49 -4.86 17.01
CA LEU A 78 -49.62 -5.63 16.47
C LEU A 78 -49.94 -6.87 17.34
N GLY A 79 -48.94 -7.46 17.99
CA GLY A 79 -49.12 -8.54 18.95
C GLY A 79 -49.75 -8.09 20.26
N ALA A 80 -49.28 -6.95 20.82
CA ALA A 80 -49.82 -6.36 22.03
C ALA A 80 -51.27 -5.86 21.86
N ASP A 81 -51.58 -5.27 20.70
CA ASP A 81 -52.91 -4.79 20.33
C ASP A 81 -53.86 -5.94 19.89
N ASN A 82 -53.41 -7.20 20.00
CA ASN A 82 -54.13 -8.41 19.58
C ASN A 82 -54.56 -8.44 18.09
N GLU A 83 -54.02 -7.56 17.24
CA GLU A 83 -54.30 -7.52 15.80
C GLU A 83 -53.83 -8.81 15.09
N ILE A 84 -52.69 -9.37 15.52
CA ILE A 84 -52.19 -10.65 14.99
C ILE A 84 -53.15 -11.79 15.33
N THR A 85 -53.67 -11.82 16.56
CA THR A 85 -54.64 -12.84 17.01
C THR A 85 -55.93 -12.74 16.22
N ALA A 86 -56.43 -11.52 15.97
CA ALA A 86 -57.60 -11.28 15.12
C ALA A 86 -57.38 -11.74 13.66
N CYS A 87 -56.21 -11.45 13.08
CA CYS A 87 -55.86 -11.92 11.73
C CYS A 87 -55.88 -13.45 11.64
N ARG A 88 -55.37 -14.12 12.67
CA ARG A 88 -55.36 -15.59 12.75
C ARG A 88 -56.77 -16.18 12.91
N ALA A 89 -57.61 -15.56 13.72
CA ALA A 89 -59.02 -15.94 13.86
C ALA A 89 -59.79 -15.78 12.52
N ALA A 90 -59.39 -14.82 11.69
CA ALA A 90 -59.92 -14.63 10.34
C ALA A 90 -59.29 -15.58 9.28
N GLY A 91 -58.51 -16.58 9.69
CA GLY A 91 -57.90 -17.57 8.79
C GLY A 91 -56.65 -17.06 8.04
N VAL A 92 -56.08 -15.92 8.42
CA VAL A 92 -54.85 -15.42 7.80
C VAL A 92 -53.63 -16.09 8.43
N SER A 93 -52.84 -16.80 7.62
CA SER A 93 -51.62 -17.47 8.08
C SER A 93 -50.57 -16.48 8.60
N ALA A 94 -49.73 -16.91 9.55
CA ALA A 94 -48.62 -16.10 10.08
C ALA A 94 -47.62 -15.67 8.99
N LEU A 95 -47.39 -16.52 7.98
CA LEU A 95 -46.51 -16.21 6.84
C LEU A 95 -47.10 -15.12 5.93
N SER A 96 -48.43 -15.10 5.77
CA SER A 96 -49.12 -14.00 5.09
C SER A 96 -48.91 -12.69 5.86
N VAL A 97 -49.08 -12.70 7.18
CA VAL A 97 -48.87 -11.52 8.05
C VAL A 97 -47.39 -11.04 8.01
N ALA A 98 -46.44 -11.94 7.81
CA ALA A 98 -45.01 -11.63 7.65
C ALA A 98 -44.63 -11.10 6.24
N THR A 99 -45.50 -11.22 5.24
CA THR A 99 -45.17 -10.84 3.84
C THR A 99 -44.72 -9.38 3.68
N PRO A 100 -45.32 -8.37 4.34
CA PRO A 100 -44.81 -6.99 4.33
C PRO A 100 -43.36 -6.86 4.84
N ALA A 101 -42.97 -7.65 5.85
CA ALA A 101 -41.60 -7.70 6.35
C ALA A 101 -40.65 -8.29 5.33
N ILE A 102 -41.06 -9.39 4.66
CA ILE A 102 -40.24 -10.03 3.61
C ILE A 102 -39.95 -9.03 2.49
N VAL A 103 -40.95 -8.26 2.05
CA VAL A 103 -40.80 -7.22 1.03
C VAL A 103 -39.90 -6.09 1.52
N LEU A 104 -40.07 -5.63 2.77
CA LEU A 104 -39.17 -4.62 3.36
C LEU A 104 -37.72 -5.13 3.38
N GLY A 105 -37.47 -6.35 3.86
CA GLY A 105 -36.12 -6.90 3.94
C GLY A 105 -35.47 -7.06 2.57
N GLY A 106 -36.22 -7.48 1.54
CA GLY A 106 -35.73 -7.51 0.16
C GLY A 106 -35.37 -6.11 -0.36
N LEU A 107 -36.21 -5.12 -0.09
CA LEU A 107 -35.93 -3.72 -0.43
C LEU A 107 -34.67 -3.20 0.29
N VAL A 108 -34.51 -3.48 1.58
CA VAL A 108 -33.34 -3.08 2.36
C VAL A 108 -32.07 -3.77 1.84
N THR A 109 -32.14 -5.05 1.44
CA THR A 109 -31.03 -5.77 0.81
C THR A 109 -30.60 -5.12 -0.51
N VAL A 110 -31.55 -4.76 -1.38
CA VAL A 110 -31.23 -4.07 -2.64
C VAL A 110 -30.58 -2.71 -2.39
N VAL A 111 -31.14 -1.92 -1.47
CA VAL A 111 -30.56 -0.62 -1.08
C VAL A 111 -29.16 -0.81 -0.51
N SER A 112 -28.97 -1.74 0.43
CA SER A 112 -27.67 -2.05 1.05
C SER A 112 -26.64 -2.49 0.00
N PHE A 113 -27.04 -3.31 -0.97
CA PHE A 113 -26.18 -3.73 -2.07
C PHE A 113 -25.72 -2.53 -2.91
N VAL A 114 -26.64 -1.63 -3.28
CA VAL A 114 -26.29 -0.41 -4.04
C VAL A 114 -25.31 0.47 -3.25
N PHE A 115 -25.53 0.62 -1.95
CA PHE A 115 -24.64 1.39 -1.10
C PHE A 115 -23.25 0.77 -1.02
N LEU A 116 -23.14 -0.53 -0.75
CA LEU A 116 -21.87 -1.23 -0.59
C LEU A 116 -21.03 -1.32 -1.88
N PHE A 117 -21.67 -1.58 -3.02
CA PHE A 117 -20.94 -1.82 -4.27
C PHE A 117 -20.66 -0.54 -5.07
N PHE A 118 -21.49 0.50 -4.94
CA PHE A 118 -21.40 1.69 -5.79
C PHE A 118 -21.24 3.01 -5.02
N ILE A 119 -22.01 3.23 -3.95
CA ILE A 119 -22.03 4.55 -3.29
C ILE A 119 -20.83 4.68 -2.34
N VAL A 120 -20.67 3.77 -1.37
CA VAL A 120 -19.61 3.84 -0.37
C VAL A 120 -18.23 3.99 -1.01
N PRO A 121 -17.85 3.19 -2.03
CA PRO A 121 -16.54 3.33 -2.65
C PRO A 121 -16.34 4.66 -3.39
N LYS A 122 -17.37 5.17 -4.09
CA LYS A 122 -17.32 6.50 -4.74
C LYS A 122 -17.02 7.61 -3.75
N PHE A 123 -17.65 7.56 -2.59
CA PHE A 123 -17.45 8.54 -1.54
C PHE A 123 -16.08 8.36 -0.86
N SER A 124 -15.61 7.13 -0.65
CA SER A 124 -14.26 6.88 -0.14
C SER A 124 -13.17 7.42 -1.07
N LEU A 125 -13.32 7.28 -2.40
CA LEU A 125 -12.40 7.89 -3.37
C LEU A 125 -12.41 9.42 -3.31
N LYS A 126 -13.57 10.05 -3.08
CA LYS A 126 -13.64 11.50 -2.87
C LYS A 126 -12.98 11.94 -1.56
N VAL A 127 -13.10 11.15 -0.49
CA VAL A 127 -12.35 11.40 0.76
C VAL A 127 -10.86 11.36 0.48
N GLU A 128 -10.39 10.36 -0.26
CA GLU A 128 -9.00 10.24 -0.69
C GLU A 128 -8.55 11.47 -1.50
N GLN A 129 -9.33 11.91 -2.49
CA GLN A 129 -9.04 13.14 -3.26
C GLN A 129 -8.99 14.39 -2.38
N VAL A 130 -9.90 14.52 -1.40
CA VAL A 130 -9.90 15.65 -0.48
C VAL A 130 -8.71 15.59 0.49
N ILE A 131 -8.32 14.41 0.95
CA ILE A 131 -7.08 14.26 1.73
C ILE A 131 -5.89 14.68 0.86
N TYR A 132 -5.85 14.23 -0.39
CA TYR A 132 -4.77 14.55 -1.32
C TYR A 132 -4.67 16.04 -1.65
N SER A 133 -5.77 16.71 -1.98
CA SER A 133 -5.78 18.15 -2.26
C SER A 133 -5.40 19.00 -1.05
N ASN A 134 -5.37 18.41 0.15
CA ASN A 134 -5.06 19.08 1.40
C ASN A 134 -3.80 18.52 2.08
N ILE A 135 -2.95 17.72 1.40
CA ILE A 135 -1.72 17.19 2.02
C ILE A 135 -0.84 18.32 2.51
N ALA A 136 -0.66 19.39 1.72
CA ALA A 136 0.12 20.54 2.13
C ALA A 136 -0.42 21.18 3.43
N ARG A 137 -1.75 21.28 3.56
CA ARG A 137 -2.39 21.76 4.79
C ARG A 137 -2.26 20.77 5.95
N LEU A 138 -2.26 19.46 5.66
CA LEU A 138 -2.05 18.42 6.67
C LEU A 138 -0.62 18.47 7.21
N VAL A 139 0.38 18.61 6.33
CA VAL A 139 1.78 18.84 6.71
C VAL A 139 1.90 20.12 7.53
N GLN A 140 1.26 21.21 7.11
CA GLN A 140 1.22 22.44 7.88
C GLN A 140 0.67 22.22 9.29
N ASN A 141 -0.54 21.66 9.39
CA ASN A 141 -1.23 21.44 10.67
C ASN A 141 -0.44 20.51 11.61
N GLN A 142 0.22 19.47 11.09
CA GLN A 142 1.04 18.59 11.91
C GLN A 142 2.30 19.28 12.42
N ILE A 143 2.95 20.10 11.60
CA ILE A 143 4.13 20.85 12.01
C ILE A 143 3.76 21.95 13.01
N GLU A 144 2.68 22.69 12.79
CA GLU A 144 2.23 23.72 13.74
C GLU A 144 1.82 23.16 15.10
N ARG A 145 1.33 21.91 15.16
CA ARG A 145 0.94 21.27 16.43
C ARG A 145 2.06 20.52 17.10
N ASN A 146 2.72 19.63 16.36
CA ASN A 146 3.65 18.66 16.92
C ASN A 146 5.11 19.03 16.66
N HIS A 147 5.38 20.06 15.86
CA HIS A 147 6.71 20.49 15.42
C HIS A 147 7.54 19.38 14.74
N ARG A 148 6.88 18.27 14.37
CA ARG A 148 7.47 17.11 13.72
C ARG A 148 6.47 16.40 12.82
N ILE A 149 6.99 15.81 11.74
CA ILE A 149 6.27 14.86 10.89
C ILE A 149 7.20 13.68 10.59
N GLU A 150 6.69 12.47 10.77
CA GLU A 150 7.39 11.23 10.46
C GLU A 150 6.88 10.66 9.15
N MET A 151 7.80 10.43 8.20
CA MET A 151 7.49 9.92 6.87
C MET A 151 8.15 8.56 6.69
N ALA A 152 7.33 7.54 6.44
CA ALA A 152 7.81 6.20 6.12
C ALA A 152 8.42 6.16 4.71
N GLN A 153 9.60 5.55 4.58
CA GLN A 153 10.28 5.37 3.30
C GLN A 153 10.24 3.91 2.82
N PRO A 154 10.10 3.65 1.51
CA PRO A 154 10.22 2.32 0.95
C PRO A 154 11.64 1.75 1.10
N GLY A 155 11.78 0.62 1.81
CA GLY A 155 13.05 -0.10 1.88
C GLY A 155 14.19 0.62 2.62
N GLY A 156 13.88 1.72 3.31
CA GLY A 156 14.82 2.53 4.06
C GLY A 156 14.23 2.99 5.39
N PRO A 157 15.06 3.53 6.28
CA PRO A 157 14.59 4.06 7.56
C PRO A 157 13.65 5.27 7.40
N PRO A 158 12.73 5.49 8.36
CA PRO A 158 11.82 6.63 8.32
C PRO A 158 12.60 7.96 8.36
N LEU A 159 12.09 8.94 7.62
CA LEU A 159 12.56 10.31 7.64
C LEU A 159 11.70 11.11 8.60
N THR A 160 12.31 11.69 9.62
CA THR A 160 11.62 12.61 10.52
C THR A 160 12.01 14.03 10.16
N ILE A 161 11.01 14.87 9.93
CA ILE A 161 11.19 16.29 9.63
C ILE A 161 10.70 17.06 10.84
N PHE A 162 11.58 17.85 11.43
CA PHE A 162 11.24 18.84 12.43
C PHE A 162 11.20 20.20 11.76
N ALA A 163 10.27 21.06 12.14
CA ALA A 163 10.24 22.45 11.70
C ALA A 163 9.52 23.28 12.74
N GLN A 164 9.89 24.55 12.86
CA GLN A 164 9.24 25.44 13.82
C GLN A 164 7.84 25.82 13.35
N GLN A 165 7.69 26.07 12.05
CA GLN A 165 6.45 26.48 11.43
C GLN A 165 6.40 25.98 9.99
N ALA A 166 5.20 25.87 9.46
CA ALA A 166 4.95 25.53 8.07
C ALA A 166 3.91 26.48 7.49
N THR A 167 4.05 26.84 6.22
CA THR A 167 3.12 27.73 5.52
C THR A 167 2.85 27.18 4.13
N VAL A 168 1.58 26.95 3.80
CA VAL A 168 1.21 26.52 2.45
C VAL A 168 1.36 27.68 1.48
N LEU A 169 2.10 27.46 0.40
CA LEU A 169 2.29 28.44 -0.66
C LEU A 169 1.18 28.32 -1.72
N PRO A 170 0.85 29.40 -2.44
CA PRO A 170 -0.13 29.37 -3.54
C PRO A 170 0.26 28.36 -4.62
N GLU A 171 -0.74 27.85 -5.34
CA GLU A 171 -0.54 26.95 -6.48
C GLU A 171 0.29 27.63 -7.58
N ASP A 172 1.26 26.89 -8.13
CA ASP A 172 2.10 27.37 -9.21
C ASP A 172 1.36 27.21 -10.56
N PRO A 173 1.17 28.29 -11.35
CA PRO A 173 0.50 28.20 -12.66
C PRO A 173 1.19 27.25 -13.64
N GLN A 174 2.49 26.99 -13.50
CA GLN A 174 3.25 26.09 -14.37
C GLN A 174 3.17 24.62 -13.95
N HIS A 175 2.92 24.34 -12.67
CA HIS A 175 2.84 22.99 -12.10
C HIS A 175 1.58 22.83 -11.24
N PRO A 176 0.37 22.81 -11.82
CA PRO A 176 -0.91 22.85 -11.09
C PRO A 176 -1.19 21.60 -10.23
N ARG A 177 -0.41 20.53 -10.38
CA ARG A 177 -0.52 19.30 -9.57
C ARG A 177 0.51 19.22 -8.44
N GLU A 178 1.36 20.23 -8.31
CA GLU A 178 2.41 20.28 -7.29
C GLU A 178 1.99 21.21 -6.15
N GLN A 179 1.86 20.64 -4.95
CA GLN A 179 1.56 21.41 -3.75
C GLN A 179 2.85 21.85 -3.07
N ARG A 180 2.86 23.04 -2.48
CA ARG A 180 4.08 23.64 -1.93
C ARG A 180 3.88 24.04 -0.48
N VAL A 181 4.79 23.61 0.38
CA VAL A 181 4.83 23.98 1.81
C VAL A 181 6.19 24.57 2.14
N LYS A 182 6.21 25.81 2.62
CA LYS A 182 7.41 26.45 3.17
C LYS A 182 7.57 26.03 4.62
N LEU A 183 8.72 25.47 4.97
CA LEU A 183 9.11 25.06 6.32
C LEU A 183 10.13 26.06 6.87
N ASN A 184 9.91 26.55 8.08
CA ASN A 184 10.83 27.46 8.77
C ASN A 184 11.73 26.68 9.73
N ALA A 185 13.04 26.94 9.64
CA ALA A 185 14.10 26.25 10.38
C ALA A 185 13.97 24.70 10.37
N PRO A 186 13.83 24.05 9.20
CA PRO A 186 13.61 22.62 9.17
C PRO A 186 14.88 21.83 9.47
N VAL A 187 14.70 20.71 10.16
CA VAL A 187 15.73 19.69 10.42
C VAL A 187 15.20 18.35 9.91
N PHE A 188 15.90 17.76 8.94
CA PHE A 188 15.61 16.44 8.40
C PHE A 188 16.55 15.42 9.02
N VAL A 189 15.99 14.38 9.64
CA VAL A 189 16.74 13.34 10.35
C VAL A 189 16.37 11.97 9.81
N ARG A 190 17.38 11.16 9.48
CA ARG A 190 17.23 9.76 9.09
C ARG A 190 17.81 8.87 10.18
N TYR A 191 17.09 7.83 10.61
CA TYR A 191 17.50 6.95 11.72
C TYR A 191 17.86 5.55 11.25
N GLU A 192 19.04 5.01 11.54
CA GLU A 192 19.34 3.61 11.19
C GLU A 192 18.43 2.64 11.96
N GLN A 193 17.71 1.76 11.25
CA GLN A 193 17.04 0.64 11.90
C GLN A 193 18.10 -0.39 12.29
N THR A 194 18.40 -0.48 13.58
CA THR A 194 19.16 -1.60 14.13
C THR A 194 18.20 -2.73 14.51
N ASP A 195 18.67 -3.97 14.37
CA ASP A 195 17.91 -5.21 14.57
C ASP A 195 17.00 -5.18 15.81
N LYS A 196 15.77 -5.70 15.67
CA LYS A 196 14.65 -5.56 16.63
C LYS A 196 14.89 -6.18 18.01
N ASP A 197 16.03 -6.83 18.24
CA ASP A 197 16.23 -7.76 19.36
C ASP A 197 17.10 -7.22 20.51
N LYS A 198 17.56 -5.95 20.45
CA LYS A 198 18.28 -5.33 21.58
C LYS A 198 17.86 -3.89 21.76
N ASN A 199 17.53 -3.55 23.01
CA ASN A 199 17.08 -2.27 23.54
C ASN A 199 18.10 -1.12 23.34
N ARG A 200 18.46 -0.81 22.09
CA ARG A 200 19.42 0.23 21.71
C ARG A 200 18.71 1.40 21.01
N VAL A 201 19.10 2.60 21.43
CA VAL A 201 18.65 3.91 20.93
C VAL A 201 18.83 3.99 19.41
N GLN A 202 17.80 4.45 18.70
CA GLN A 202 17.86 4.70 17.25
C GLN A 202 18.98 5.71 16.95
N ALA A 203 19.99 5.30 16.21
CA ALA A 203 21.12 6.15 15.89
C ALA A 203 20.83 6.92 14.58
N PRO A 204 20.82 8.26 14.60
CA PRO A 204 20.62 9.05 13.39
C PRO A 204 21.87 9.00 12.49
N THR A 205 21.66 8.74 11.20
CA THR A 205 22.69 8.53 10.18
C THR A 205 23.01 9.78 9.38
N ASP A 206 21.97 10.51 8.97
CA ASP A 206 22.08 11.76 8.21
C ASP A 206 21.24 12.85 8.87
N PHE A 207 21.82 14.05 8.95
CA PHE A 207 21.15 15.26 9.41
C PHE A 207 21.29 16.36 8.36
N TYR A 208 20.16 16.98 8.03
CA TYR A 208 20.12 18.20 7.22
C TYR A 208 19.42 19.29 8.00
N MET A 209 20.02 20.47 8.03
CA MET A 209 19.44 21.65 8.66
C MET A 209 19.39 22.76 7.63
N ALA A 210 18.35 23.59 7.64
CA ALA A 210 18.27 24.75 6.77
C ALA A 210 17.61 25.92 7.50
N ARG A 211 17.84 27.14 7.01
CA ARG A 211 17.11 28.32 7.50
C ARG A 211 15.64 28.26 7.09
N SER A 212 15.40 27.87 5.85
CA SER A 212 14.07 27.54 5.36
C SER A 212 14.14 26.42 4.33
N ALA A 213 13.05 25.68 4.13
CA ALA A 213 12.93 24.74 3.02
C ALA A 213 11.59 24.90 2.33
N THR A 214 11.56 24.76 1.01
CA THR A 214 10.30 24.61 0.26
C THR A 214 10.14 23.14 -0.06
N ALA A 215 9.14 22.50 0.54
CA ALA A 215 8.72 21.15 0.24
C ALA A 215 7.71 21.19 -0.91
N TYR A 216 8.08 20.60 -2.04
CA TYR A 216 7.23 20.38 -3.20
C TYR A 216 6.69 18.96 -3.12
N ILE A 217 5.38 18.81 -3.07
CA ILE A 217 4.66 17.55 -2.97
C ILE A 217 3.97 17.33 -4.31
N SER A 218 4.45 16.36 -5.08
CA SER A 218 3.89 15.98 -6.37
C SER A 218 3.48 14.50 -6.35
N GLN A 219 2.56 14.15 -7.23
CA GLN A 219 2.14 12.77 -7.44
C GLN A 219 2.76 12.26 -8.74
N ASP A 220 3.43 11.10 -8.69
CA ASP A 220 3.90 10.43 -9.90
C ASP A 220 2.71 9.77 -10.60
N ASP A 221 2.45 10.12 -11.85
CA ASP A 221 1.37 9.56 -12.65
C ASP A 221 1.55 8.05 -12.93
N SER A 222 2.78 7.53 -12.85
CA SER A 222 3.11 6.13 -13.17
C SER A 222 2.94 5.18 -11.97
N THR A 223 3.37 5.59 -10.78
CA THR A 223 3.26 4.79 -9.54
C THR A 223 2.07 5.22 -8.68
N GLY A 224 1.58 6.45 -8.84
CA GLY A 224 0.57 7.07 -7.98
C GLY A 224 1.08 7.35 -6.56
N ASP A 225 2.39 7.22 -6.33
CA ASP A 225 3.07 7.54 -5.08
C ASP A 225 3.28 9.06 -5.00
N LEU A 226 3.28 9.56 -3.76
CA LEU A 226 3.59 10.96 -3.50
C LEU A 226 5.08 11.09 -3.33
N TYR A 227 5.66 12.08 -4.00
CA TYR A 227 7.06 12.42 -3.86
C TYR A 227 7.13 13.79 -3.23
N MET A 228 7.96 13.91 -2.19
CA MET A 228 8.30 15.21 -1.67
C MET A 228 9.74 15.51 -2.00
N ARG A 229 9.92 16.61 -2.74
CA ARG A 229 11.22 17.21 -2.98
C ARG A 229 11.35 18.41 -2.06
N ALA A 230 12.38 18.43 -1.21
CA ALA A 230 12.66 19.60 -0.39
C ALA A 230 13.80 20.41 -1.02
N GLN A 231 13.55 21.68 -1.33
CA GLN A 231 14.59 22.62 -1.71
C GLN A 231 15.01 23.40 -0.47
N LEU A 232 16.26 23.21 -0.03
CA LEU A 232 16.79 23.84 1.17
C LEU A 232 17.40 25.21 0.82
N ASP A 233 17.06 26.23 1.60
CA ASP A 233 17.68 27.56 1.56
C ASP A 233 18.63 27.71 2.76
N GLY A 234 19.92 27.92 2.47
CA GLY A 234 20.98 27.92 3.48
C GLY A 234 21.14 26.56 4.16
N GLY A 235 21.02 25.46 3.40
CA GLY A 235 21.09 24.10 3.91
C GLY A 235 22.52 23.68 4.30
N MET A 236 22.66 22.90 5.37
CA MET A 236 23.89 22.26 5.80
C MET A 236 23.63 20.77 6.04
N LYS A 237 24.52 19.90 5.52
CA LYS A 237 24.52 18.45 5.79
C LYS A 237 25.62 18.11 6.79
N LEU A 238 25.30 17.32 7.80
CA LEU A 238 26.27 16.78 8.76
C LEU A 238 26.33 15.25 8.63
N PRO A 239 27.31 14.69 7.90
CA PRO A 239 27.51 13.24 7.83
C PRO A 239 28.15 12.72 9.14
N ARG A 240 27.64 11.60 9.69
CA ARG A 240 28.16 11.01 10.95
C ARG A 240 29.17 9.88 10.75
N ARG A 241 29.44 9.39 9.53
CA ARG A 241 30.47 8.34 9.31
C ARG A 241 31.89 8.93 9.39
N THR A 242 32.39 9.11 10.60
CA THR A 242 33.81 9.30 10.92
C THR A 242 34.42 7.99 11.43
N ARG A 243 34.46 6.96 10.58
CA ARG A 243 35.24 5.75 10.86
C ARG A 243 36.10 5.39 9.65
N GLY A 244 37.20 6.14 9.51
CA GLY A 244 38.30 5.81 8.60
C GLY A 244 39.01 7.04 8.03
N GLY A 245 40.11 7.47 8.66
CA GLY A 245 41.09 8.38 8.05
C GLY A 245 40.77 9.88 8.13
N LYS A 246 41.82 10.67 8.38
CA LYS A 246 41.80 12.14 8.54
C LYS A 246 41.45 12.93 7.25
N GLU A 247 40.96 12.28 6.19
CA GLU A 247 40.72 12.91 4.88
C GLU A 247 39.24 12.98 4.44
N ASP A 248 38.31 12.33 5.16
CA ASP A 248 36.86 12.51 4.94
C ASP A 248 36.33 13.77 5.66
N ALA A 249 37.05 14.88 5.48
CA ALA A 249 36.72 16.17 6.07
C ALA A 249 35.42 16.72 5.45
N LEU A 250 34.37 16.81 6.29
CA LEU A 250 33.32 17.82 6.26
C LEU A 250 32.99 18.40 4.87
N GLN A 251 32.16 17.67 4.11
CA GLN A 251 31.49 18.25 2.95
C GLN A 251 30.33 19.14 3.43
N VAL A 252 30.66 20.30 3.99
CA VAL A 252 29.72 21.37 4.31
C VAL A 252 29.43 22.10 3.00
N SER A 253 28.38 21.67 2.30
CA SER A 253 27.87 22.43 1.17
C SER A 253 27.11 23.65 1.71
N VAL A 254 27.47 24.83 1.23
CA VAL A 254 26.79 26.11 1.51
C VAL A 254 26.44 26.71 0.16
N ASP A 255 25.36 26.25 -0.44
CA ASP A 255 24.42 27.04 -1.24
C ASP A 255 23.28 26.14 -1.72
N SER A 256 22.11 26.72 -1.95
CA SER A 256 20.81 26.04 -2.19
C SER A 256 20.91 24.60 -2.73
N THR A 257 20.76 23.62 -1.84
CA THR A 257 20.83 22.20 -2.21
C THR A 257 19.40 21.67 -2.37
N SER A 258 19.05 21.20 -3.57
CA SER A 258 17.84 20.41 -3.76
C SER A 258 18.06 19.02 -3.14
N PHE A 259 17.29 18.69 -2.13
CA PHE A 259 17.26 17.35 -1.55
C PHE A 259 16.48 16.41 -2.47
N TYR A 260 16.97 15.18 -2.60
CA TYR A 260 16.43 14.13 -3.49
C TYR A 260 14.92 13.93 -3.24
N PRO A 261 14.12 13.55 -4.26
CA PRO A 261 12.71 13.21 -4.05
C PRO A 261 12.63 11.94 -3.19
N ASP A 262 12.44 12.11 -1.89
CA ASP A 262 12.17 10.99 -1.01
C ASP A 262 10.70 10.57 -1.24
N PRO A 263 10.43 9.29 -1.57
CA PRO A 263 9.06 8.83 -1.72
C PRO A 263 8.37 8.92 -0.37
N ILE A 264 7.26 9.67 -0.32
CA ILE A 264 6.33 9.61 0.79
C ILE A 264 5.42 8.41 0.52
N GLU A 265 5.39 7.45 1.45
CA GLU A 265 4.36 6.40 1.39
C GLU A 265 2.99 7.09 1.37
N SER A 266 2.21 6.84 0.32
CA SER A 266 0.93 7.50 0.16
C SER A 266 0.09 7.30 1.42
N PRO A 267 -0.46 8.37 2.03
CA PRO A 267 -1.28 8.23 3.24
C PRO A 267 -2.53 7.39 2.99
N VAL A 268 -2.93 7.22 1.72
CA VAL A 268 -4.00 6.33 1.32
C VAL A 268 -3.41 5.05 0.74
N ARG A 269 -3.36 4.02 1.59
CA ARG A 269 -2.99 2.67 1.18
C ARG A 269 -4.06 2.10 0.25
N GLU A 270 -3.63 1.42 -0.81
CA GLU A 270 -4.49 0.62 -1.67
C GLU A 270 -5.20 -0.46 -0.82
N ASN A 271 -6.42 -0.17 -0.38
CA ASN A 271 -7.21 -1.03 0.49
C ASN A 271 -8.50 -1.44 -0.22
N THR A 272 -8.68 -2.75 -0.39
CA THR A 272 -9.81 -3.36 -1.10
C THR A 272 -11.16 -2.93 -0.54
N LYS A 273 -11.21 -2.64 0.77
CA LYS A 273 -12.43 -2.19 1.48
C LYS A 273 -13.05 -0.91 0.90
N PHE A 274 -12.23 -0.04 0.30
CA PHE A 274 -12.68 1.27 -0.19
C PHE A 274 -12.80 1.33 -1.72
N MET A 275 -12.60 0.21 -2.42
CA MET A 275 -12.63 0.16 -3.88
C MET A 275 -14.01 -0.14 -4.46
N GLU A 276 -14.27 0.46 -5.62
CA GLU A 276 -15.45 0.19 -6.44
C GLU A 276 -15.40 -1.22 -7.04
N TRP A 277 -16.58 -1.77 -7.34
CA TRP A 277 -16.72 -3.06 -8.00
C TRP A 277 -15.89 -3.20 -9.29
N HIS A 278 -15.96 -2.20 -10.18
CA HIS A 278 -15.23 -2.25 -11.45
C HIS A 278 -13.72 -2.29 -11.23
N ARG A 279 -13.23 -1.53 -10.24
CA ARG A 279 -11.81 -1.51 -9.87
C ARG A 279 -11.37 -2.82 -9.24
N LEU A 280 -12.19 -3.43 -8.36
CA LEU A 280 -11.92 -4.75 -7.79
C LEU A 280 -11.85 -5.83 -8.88
N ARG A 281 -12.80 -5.82 -9.82
CA ARG A 281 -12.81 -6.78 -10.95
C ARG A 281 -11.65 -6.54 -11.89
N GLU A 282 -11.30 -5.28 -12.15
CA GLU A 282 -10.13 -4.91 -12.94
C GLU A 282 -8.85 -5.40 -12.28
N LEU A 283 -8.66 -5.18 -10.97
CA LEU A 283 -7.50 -5.65 -10.24
C LEU A 283 -7.44 -7.17 -10.14
N LEU A 284 -8.58 -7.86 -10.14
CA LEU A 284 -8.62 -9.32 -10.19
C LEU A 284 -8.21 -9.87 -11.57
N ALA A 285 -8.57 -9.16 -12.65
CA ALA A 285 -8.24 -9.53 -14.02
C ALA A 285 -6.84 -9.07 -14.45
N ARG A 286 -6.36 -7.96 -13.88
CA ARG A 286 -5.10 -7.28 -14.17
C ARG A 286 -4.44 -6.80 -12.87
N PRO A 287 -3.79 -7.71 -12.13
CA PRO A 287 -3.19 -7.34 -10.85
C PRO A 287 -1.92 -6.49 -11.01
N ASP A 288 -1.36 -6.41 -12.22
CA ASP A 288 -0.34 -5.44 -12.65
C ASP A 288 -0.77 -3.98 -12.45
N LYS A 289 -2.08 -3.71 -12.40
CA LYS A 289 -2.62 -2.38 -12.08
C LYS A 289 -2.62 -2.04 -10.59
N SER A 290 -2.33 -3.00 -9.70
CA SER A 290 -2.14 -2.70 -8.28
C SER A 290 -0.83 -1.94 -8.09
N LYS A 291 -0.87 -0.83 -7.35
CA LYS A 291 0.33 -0.03 -7.05
C LYS A 291 1.39 -0.88 -6.37
N ARG A 292 0.95 -1.72 -5.41
CA ARG A 292 1.83 -2.62 -4.66
C ARG A 292 2.50 -3.66 -5.56
N MET A 293 1.74 -4.30 -6.44
CA MET A 293 2.28 -5.32 -7.35
C MET A 293 3.20 -4.71 -8.39
N LYS A 294 2.84 -3.56 -8.97
CA LYS A 294 3.68 -2.82 -9.92
C LYS A 294 5.02 -2.44 -9.32
N LYS A 295 5.03 -1.96 -8.07
CA LYS A 295 6.26 -1.62 -7.36
C LYS A 295 7.19 -2.81 -7.20
N GLN A 296 6.67 -3.94 -6.71
CA GLN A 296 7.47 -5.15 -6.57
C GLN A 296 7.93 -5.69 -7.93
N LEU A 297 7.05 -5.70 -8.94
CA LEU A 297 7.40 -6.11 -10.29
C LEU A 297 8.55 -5.26 -10.86
N ASN A 298 8.49 -3.93 -10.68
CA ASN A 298 9.57 -3.03 -11.09
C ASN A 298 10.88 -3.32 -10.35
N GLU A 299 10.83 -3.70 -9.07
CA GLU A 299 12.02 -4.14 -8.32
C GLU A 299 12.60 -5.44 -8.90
N PHE A 300 11.75 -6.41 -9.29
CA PHE A 300 12.20 -7.62 -9.99
C PHE A 300 12.79 -7.34 -11.35
N ILE A 301 12.14 -6.52 -12.17
CA ILE A 301 12.65 -6.15 -13.49
C ILE A 301 14.00 -5.43 -13.35
N ARG A 302 14.11 -4.44 -12.46
CA ARG A 302 15.39 -3.74 -12.22
C ARG A 302 16.49 -4.70 -11.77
N ARG A 303 16.14 -5.67 -10.93
CA ARG A 303 17.09 -6.72 -10.51
C ARG A 303 17.53 -7.56 -11.70
N ASP A 304 16.60 -8.09 -12.48
CA ASP A 304 16.90 -8.91 -13.65
C ASP A 304 17.72 -8.14 -14.69
N GLN A 305 17.41 -6.86 -14.91
CA GLN A 305 18.17 -5.97 -15.79
C GLN A 305 19.61 -5.81 -15.28
N ARG A 306 19.79 -5.55 -13.99
CA ARG A 306 21.12 -5.46 -13.36
C ARG A 306 21.88 -6.77 -13.52
N ASP A 307 21.29 -7.87 -13.09
CA ASP A 307 21.94 -9.18 -13.05
C ASP A 307 22.27 -9.65 -14.48
N GLY A 308 21.37 -9.39 -15.45
CA GLY A 308 21.60 -9.63 -16.87
C GLY A 308 22.72 -8.78 -17.47
N TYR A 309 22.81 -7.50 -17.08
CA TYR A 309 23.90 -6.63 -17.53
C TYR A 309 25.26 -7.04 -16.94
N LEU A 310 25.31 -7.38 -15.64
CA LEU A 310 26.55 -7.85 -15.00
C LEU A 310 27.04 -9.17 -15.61
N ARG A 311 26.14 -10.11 -15.92
CA ARG A 311 26.49 -11.35 -16.66
C ARG A 311 27.03 -11.06 -18.04
N ARG A 312 26.45 -10.09 -18.77
CA ARG A 312 26.99 -9.67 -20.07
C ARG A 312 28.43 -9.14 -19.97
N ILE A 313 28.77 -8.41 -18.89
CA ILE A 313 30.14 -7.98 -18.64
C ILE A 313 31.04 -9.18 -18.32
N GLU A 314 30.58 -10.10 -17.47
CA GLU A 314 31.30 -11.33 -17.12
C GLU A 314 31.61 -12.20 -18.33
N ASP A 315 30.60 -12.48 -19.16
CA ASP A 315 30.72 -13.29 -20.38
C ASP A 315 31.71 -12.65 -21.36
N ALA A 316 31.67 -11.33 -21.54
CA ALA A 316 32.58 -10.62 -22.41
C ALA A 316 34.02 -10.60 -21.88
N LEU A 317 34.23 -10.44 -20.57
CA LEU A 317 35.57 -10.49 -19.97
C LEU A 317 36.17 -11.90 -19.96
N ASN A 318 35.33 -12.93 -19.97
CA ASN A 318 35.74 -14.33 -20.09
C ASN A 318 35.82 -14.82 -21.55
N SER A 319 35.39 -13.99 -22.52
CA SER A 319 35.55 -14.26 -23.96
C SER A 319 36.99 -14.09 -24.44
N ALA A 320 37.28 -14.46 -25.69
CA ALA A 320 38.61 -14.39 -26.28
C ALA A 320 39.26 -12.99 -26.26
N ASP A 321 38.44 -11.94 -26.23
CA ASP A 321 38.92 -10.55 -26.25
C ASP A 321 39.32 -10.03 -24.86
N HIS A 322 38.93 -10.73 -23.78
CA HIS A 322 39.18 -10.36 -22.38
C HIS A 322 38.83 -8.91 -21.99
N ALA A 323 37.96 -8.26 -22.77
CA ALA A 323 37.68 -6.84 -22.68
C ALA A 323 36.19 -6.53 -22.88
N PHE A 324 35.69 -5.53 -22.17
CA PHE A 324 34.33 -5.00 -22.35
C PHE A 324 34.36 -3.48 -22.53
N THR A 325 33.63 -2.97 -23.53
CA THR A 325 33.59 -1.54 -23.83
C THR A 325 32.27 -0.92 -23.37
N PHE A 326 32.35 0.01 -22.42
CA PHE A 326 31.25 0.87 -22.01
C PHE A 326 31.19 2.10 -22.91
N LYS A 327 30.12 2.25 -23.69
CA LYS A 327 29.87 3.44 -24.50
C LYS A 327 28.95 4.39 -23.73
N GLY A 328 29.51 5.39 -23.07
CA GLY A 328 28.73 6.48 -22.49
C GLY A 328 28.36 7.55 -23.52
N ALA A 329 27.59 8.56 -23.09
CA ALA A 329 27.13 9.63 -23.98
C ALA A 329 28.27 10.48 -24.58
N THR A 330 29.33 10.72 -23.80
CA THR A 330 30.48 11.55 -24.19
C THR A 330 31.82 10.83 -24.09
N GLU A 331 31.90 9.72 -23.35
CA GLU A 331 33.16 9.03 -23.05
C GLU A 331 32.99 7.51 -23.23
N SER A 332 34.00 6.85 -23.80
CA SER A 332 34.06 5.39 -23.91
C SER A 332 35.17 4.83 -23.01
N TYR A 333 34.81 3.80 -22.24
CA TYR A 333 35.71 3.10 -21.32
C TYR A 333 35.88 1.66 -21.77
N VAL A 334 37.10 1.16 -21.77
CA VAL A 334 37.43 -0.24 -22.02
C VAL A 334 37.92 -0.85 -20.72
N LEU A 335 37.22 -1.86 -20.24
CA LEU A 335 37.58 -2.64 -19.07
C LEU A 335 38.21 -3.94 -19.54
N GLU A 336 39.41 -4.23 -19.07
CA GLU A 336 40.15 -5.43 -19.43
C GLU A 336 40.48 -6.24 -18.18
N ARG A 337 40.25 -7.54 -18.26
CA ARG A 337 40.42 -8.50 -17.15
C ARG A 337 41.88 -8.75 -16.81
N GLY A 338 42.77 -8.78 -17.81
CA GLY A 338 44.10 -9.35 -17.66
C GLY A 338 44.03 -10.83 -17.26
N ASP A 339 44.86 -11.24 -16.30
CA ASP A 339 44.91 -12.63 -15.82
C ASP A 339 44.01 -12.88 -14.60
N ALA A 340 43.27 -11.86 -14.12
CA ALA A 340 42.46 -11.92 -12.92
C ALA A 340 41.16 -12.71 -13.12
N LYS A 341 40.68 -13.44 -12.11
CA LYS A 341 39.35 -14.08 -12.17
C LYS A 341 38.23 -13.05 -12.11
N VAL A 342 37.13 -13.32 -12.81
CA VAL A 342 35.91 -12.52 -12.81
C VAL A 342 34.80 -13.34 -12.18
N GLU A 343 34.09 -12.76 -11.22
CA GLU A 343 32.97 -13.43 -10.55
C GLU A 343 31.89 -12.39 -10.21
N VAL A 344 30.62 -12.71 -10.50
CA VAL A 344 29.47 -11.93 -10.00
C VAL A 344 29.09 -12.41 -8.59
N ARG A 345 29.29 -11.57 -7.58
CA ARG A 345 28.85 -11.82 -6.20
C ARG A 345 27.71 -10.89 -5.78
N GLY A 346 26.50 -11.44 -5.75
CA GLY A 346 25.31 -10.70 -5.33
C GLY A 346 24.97 -9.57 -6.30
N GLU A 347 25.22 -8.32 -5.90
CA GLU A 347 24.86 -7.11 -6.66
C GLU A 347 26.07 -6.44 -7.33
N ARG A 348 27.23 -7.11 -7.34
CA ARG A 348 28.48 -6.55 -7.85
C ARG A 348 29.24 -7.60 -8.66
N LEU A 349 29.93 -7.13 -9.70
CA LEU A 349 30.92 -7.91 -10.44
C LEU A 349 32.31 -7.55 -9.92
N ILE A 350 33.13 -8.57 -9.63
CA ILE A 350 34.46 -8.39 -9.06
C ILE A 350 35.48 -9.02 -9.99
N ILE A 351 36.54 -8.28 -10.28
CA ILE A 351 37.66 -8.69 -11.13
C ILE A 351 38.92 -8.63 -10.26
N GLY A 352 39.47 -9.78 -9.88
CA GLY A 352 40.56 -9.87 -8.91
C GLY A 352 40.36 -10.96 -7.86
N SER A 353 41.18 -10.98 -6.80
CA SER A 353 41.09 -11.98 -5.74
C SER A 353 40.16 -11.52 -4.60
N LEU A 354 39.08 -12.27 -4.41
CA LEU A 354 38.48 -12.53 -3.10
C LEU A 354 39.14 -13.77 -2.52
N GLU A 355 39.75 -13.63 -1.35
CA GLU A 355 40.56 -14.62 -0.62
C GLU A 355 41.99 -14.81 -1.11
N GLY A 356 42.87 -14.12 -0.39
CA GLY A 356 44.32 -14.14 -0.52
C GLY A 356 44.84 -12.95 0.27
N ASP A 357 45.06 -13.18 1.57
CA ASP A 357 45.76 -12.35 2.56
C ASP A 357 46.12 -10.91 2.10
N ALA A 358 45.64 -9.90 2.83
CA ALA A 358 46.04 -8.50 2.61
C ALA A 358 47.57 -8.28 2.69
N THR A 359 48.31 -9.30 3.11
CA THR A 359 49.78 -9.37 3.20
C THR A 359 50.47 -10.08 2.02
N ALA A 360 49.75 -10.67 1.06
CA ALA A 360 50.37 -11.32 -0.10
C ALA A 360 51.05 -10.28 -1.03
N PRO A 361 52.30 -10.53 -1.49
CA PRO A 361 53.09 -9.56 -2.24
C PRO A 361 52.39 -9.13 -3.53
N ALA A 362 52.55 -7.84 -3.87
CA ALA A 362 52.00 -7.21 -5.06
C ALA A 362 52.46 -7.93 -6.34
N SER A 363 51.56 -8.72 -6.93
CA SER A 363 51.70 -9.42 -8.23
C SER A 363 52.92 -10.33 -8.37
N ALA A 364 52.71 -11.57 -8.83
CA ALA A 364 53.83 -12.36 -9.34
C ALA A 364 54.45 -11.61 -10.55
N PRO A 365 55.79 -11.53 -10.66
CA PRO A 365 56.44 -10.84 -11.77
C PRO A 365 55.97 -11.43 -13.11
N GLY A 366 55.24 -10.64 -13.90
CA GLY A 366 54.68 -11.03 -15.20
C GLY A 366 53.16 -11.13 -15.27
N GLN A 367 52.42 -11.00 -14.16
CA GLN A 367 50.95 -11.08 -14.16
C GLN A 367 50.30 -9.77 -14.67
N ARG A 368 49.40 -9.88 -15.66
CA ARG A 368 48.65 -8.74 -16.20
C ARG A 368 47.50 -8.38 -15.26
N LEU A 369 47.61 -7.23 -14.59
CA LEU A 369 46.58 -6.68 -13.73
C LEU A 369 45.36 -6.20 -14.53
N PRO A 370 44.15 -6.24 -13.93
CA PRO A 370 42.97 -5.68 -14.56
C PRO A 370 43.13 -4.16 -14.74
N ARG A 371 42.62 -3.65 -15.87
CA ARG A 371 42.79 -2.24 -16.24
C ARG A 371 41.53 -1.62 -16.81
N LEU A 372 41.36 -0.32 -16.55
CA LEU A 372 40.32 0.53 -17.11
C LEU A 372 40.97 1.61 -17.96
N ARG A 373 40.64 1.65 -19.26
CA ARG A 373 41.17 2.64 -20.20
C ARG A 373 40.07 3.55 -20.74
N GLN A 374 40.25 4.85 -20.63
CA GLN A 374 39.36 5.85 -21.23
C GLN A 374 39.89 6.25 -22.61
N THR A 375 39.06 6.16 -23.66
CA THR A 375 39.52 6.30 -25.07
C THR A 375 39.26 7.69 -25.67
N ASN A 376 38.45 8.56 -25.04
CA ASN A 376 37.92 9.78 -25.68
C ASN A 376 38.53 11.12 -25.23
N ARG A 377 39.70 11.15 -24.57
CA ARG A 377 40.42 12.40 -24.23
C ARG A 377 41.80 12.41 -24.89
N SER A 378 42.27 13.60 -25.28
CA SER A 378 43.62 13.87 -25.79
C SER A 378 44.73 13.45 -24.81
N GLU A 379 44.40 13.25 -23.54
CA GLU A 379 45.16 12.51 -22.56
C GLU A 379 44.36 11.26 -22.15
N GLY A 380 44.80 10.08 -22.62
CA GLY A 380 44.18 8.81 -22.24
C GLY A 380 44.41 8.53 -20.75
N LEU A 381 43.33 8.33 -20.00
CA LEU A 381 43.39 7.84 -18.62
C LEU A 381 43.45 6.32 -18.65
N GLU A 382 44.52 5.74 -18.11
CA GLU A 382 44.72 4.30 -17.94
C GLU A 382 44.91 4.02 -16.46
N ALA A 383 44.00 3.24 -15.86
CA ALA A 383 44.07 2.87 -14.46
C ALA A 383 44.22 1.35 -14.33
N THR A 384 45.30 0.89 -13.71
CA THR A 384 45.52 -0.53 -13.36
C THR A 384 45.26 -0.72 -11.88
N ALA A 385 44.56 -1.77 -11.47
CA ALA A 385 44.21 -2.00 -10.07
C ALA A 385 44.40 -3.46 -9.67
N ARG A 386 44.49 -3.73 -8.36
CA ARG A 386 44.52 -5.10 -7.84
C ARG A 386 43.13 -5.74 -7.90
N GLU A 387 42.10 -4.95 -7.66
CA GLU A 387 40.71 -5.35 -7.69
C GLU A 387 39.86 -4.25 -8.34
N ILE A 388 38.95 -4.66 -9.23
CA ILE A 388 37.93 -3.79 -9.80
C ILE A 388 36.56 -4.33 -9.42
N THR A 389 35.77 -3.52 -8.72
CA THR A 389 34.38 -3.80 -8.40
C THR A 389 33.48 -2.95 -9.30
N VAL A 390 32.53 -3.58 -10.00
CA VAL A 390 31.54 -2.90 -10.83
C VAL A 390 30.15 -3.10 -10.22
N ARG A 391 29.43 -2.00 -10.03
CA ARG A 391 28.00 -2.02 -9.67
C ARG A 391 27.18 -1.44 -10.79
N ALA A 392 26.01 -2.02 -11.04
CA ALA A 392 25.08 -1.54 -12.04
C ALA A 392 23.74 -1.17 -11.39
N THR A 393 23.27 0.04 -11.66
CA THR A 393 22.01 0.57 -11.16
C THR A 393 21.12 1.00 -12.34
N PRO A 394 20.14 0.18 -12.72
CA PRO A 394 19.18 0.53 -13.77
C PRO A 394 18.33 1.74 -13.36
N THR A 395 18.31 2.75 -14.22
CA THR A 395 17.59 4.02 -14.01
C THR A 395 16.78 4.38 -15.26
N MET A 396 15.77 5.23 -15.07
CA MET A 396 14.97 5.82 -16.14
C MET A 396 14.93 7.33 -15.92
N ALA A 397 15.03 8.11 -16.99
CA ALA A 397 14.71 9.54 -17.03
C ALA A 397 13.67 9.79 -18.12
N ILE A 398 12.89 10.87 -17.99
CA ILE A 398 11.98 11.31 -19.07
C ILE A 398 12.80 12.29 -19.91
N ALA A 399 13.02 11.97 -21.19
CA ALA A 399 13.67 12.88 -22.12
C ALA A 399 12.79 14.11 -22.38
N GLN A 400 13.38 15.21 -22.87
CA GLN A 400 12.64 16.43 -23.23
C GLN A 400 11.52 16.16 -24.24
N ASP A 401 11.65 15.09 -25.01
CA ASP A 401 10.74 14.63 -26.06
C ASP A 401 9.51 13.88 -25.50
N GLY A 402 9.44 13.69 -24.17
CA GLY A 402 8.37 12.98 -23.48
C GLY A 402 8.49 11.45 -23.51
N LEU A 403 9.48 10.91 -24.21
CA LEU A 403 9.80 9.47 -24.24
C LEU A 403 10.72 9.09 -23.06
N PRO A 404 10.53 7.91 -22.44
CA PRO A 404 11.41 7.44 -21.39
C PRO A 404 12.77 7.00 -21.97
N ASP A 405 13.84 7.57 -21.42
CA ASP A 405 15.22 7.18 -21.71
C ASP A 405 15.74 6.26 -20.61
N TYR A 406 16.28 5.11 -21.02
CA TYR A 406 16.71 4.03 -20.14
C TYR A 406 18.22 3.91 -20.14
N TRP A 407 18.82 4.02 -18.97
CA TRP A 407 20.26 3.93 -18.79
C TRP A 407 20.63 3.08 -17.56
N ILE A 408 21.86 2.59 -17.56
CA ILE A 408 22.45 1.89 -16.43
C ILE A 408 23.56 2.78 -15.90
N ALA A 409 23.41 3.22 -14.65
CA ALA A 409 24.46 3.90 -13.92
C ALA A 409 25.44 2.85 -13.39
N LEU A 410 26.68 2.90 -13.85
CA LEU A 410 27.76 2.03 -13.42
C LEU A 410 28.65 2.77 -12.44
N GLU A 411 28.88 2.17 -11.27
CA GLU A 411 29.90 2.62 -10.32
C GLU A 411 31.06 1.63 -10.40
N ILE A 412 32.17 2.08 -10.99
CA ILE A 412 33.39 1.27 -11.12
C ILE A 412 34.36 1.73 -10.03
N GLU A 413 34.61 0.87 -9.04
CA GLU A 413 35.53 1.11 -7.93
C GLU A 413 36.81 0.30 -8.15
N LEU A 414 37.95 0.98 -8.22
CA LEU A 414 39.27 0.37 -8.35
C LEU A 414 40.02 0.47 -7.02
N ALA A 415 40.44 -0.66 -6.46
CA ALA A 415 41.21 -0.73 -5.22
C ALA A 415 42.72 -0.89 -5.51
N ASP A 416 43.54 -0.17 -4.75
CA ASP A 416 45.00 -0.09 -4.92
C ASP A 416 45.37 0.21 -6.38
N ALA A 417 44.79 1.28 -6.91
CA ALA A 417 44.88 1.66 -8.31
C ALA A 417 46.11 2.54 -8.58
N SER A 418 46.82 2.26 -9.67
CA SER A 418 47.80 3.14 -10.26
C SER A 418 47.17 3.82 -11.47
N VAL A 419 46.91 5.13 -11.37
CA VAL A 419 46.23 5.91 -12.41
C VAL A 419 47.28 6.68 -13.20
N LYS A 420 47.38 6.39 -14.49
CA LYS A 420 48.20 7.10 -15.46
C LYS A 420 47.35 8.10 -16.22
N SER A 421 47.68 9.38 -16.10
CA SER A 421 47.11 10.48 -16.90
C SER A 421 48.26 11.17 -17.62
N GLY A 422 48.36 10.99 -18.94
CA GLY A 422 49.50 11.48 -19.71
C GLY A 422 50.82 10.82 -19.30
N LYS A 423 51.76 11.60 -18.74
CA LYS A 423 53.07 11.11 -18.24
C LYS A 423 53.10 10.85 -16.74
N THR A 424 52.08 11.27 -16.00
CA THR A 424 52.07 11.20 -14.53
C THR A 424 51.34 9.94 -14.06
N ILE A 425 51.99 9.19 -13.16
CA ILE A 425 51.41 8.01 -12.51
C ILE A 425 51.12 8.39 -11.05
N THR A 426 49.86 8.29 -10.64
CA THR A 426 49.43 8.60 -9.28
C THR A 426 48.85 7.35 -8.62
N PRO A 427 49.45 6.84 -7.53
CA PRO A 427 48.86 5.76 -6.75
C PRO A 427 47.65 6.26 -5.97
N ARG A 428 46.59 5.46 -5.93
CA ARG A 428 45.33 5.72 -5.25
C ARG A 428 44.90 4.46 -4.53
N THR A 429 44.62 4.58 -3.23
CA THR A 429 44.06 3.46 -2.43
C THR A 429 42.68 3.05 -2.93
N ARG A 430 41.85 4.03 -3.32
CA ARG A 430 40.57 3.81 -4.01
C ARG A 430 40.36 4.85 -5.10
N PHE A 431 39.85 4.42 -6.25
CA PHE A 431 39.49 5.29 -7.35
C PHE A 431 38.10 4.91 -7.88
N LEU A 432 37.11 5.78 -7.68
CA LEU A 432 35.72 5.58 -8.11
C LEU A 432 35.47 6.31 -9.43
N ARG A 433 34.93 5.61 -10.43
CA ARG A 433 34.51 6.19 -11.70
C ARG A 433 33.05 5.85 -12.01
N PRO A 434 32.12 6.81 -11.86
CA PRO A 434 30.74 6.63 -12.32
C PRO A 434 30.67 6.77 -13.85
N VAL A 435 29.93 5.89 -14.51
CA VAL A 435 29.70 5.89 -15.96
C VAL A 435 28.23 5.60 -16.23
N SER A 436 27.58 6.42 -17.07
CA SER A 436 26.21 6.14 -17.52
C SER A 436 26.23 5.54 -18.93
N VAL A 437 25.61 4.38 -19.10
CA VAL A 437 25.55 3.64 -20.38
C VAL A 437 24.10 3.46 -20.79
N PRO A 438 23.72 3.64 -22.08
CA PRO A 438 22.37 3.34 -22.53
C PRO A 438 22.03 1.88 -22.27
N MET A 439 20.81 1.63 -21.81
CA MET A 439 20.36 0.28 -21.52
C MET A 439 20.19 -0.51 -22.84
N PRO A 440 20.78 -1.70 -22.95
CA PRO A 440 20.58 -2.56 -24.11
C PRO A 440 19.10 -2.90 -24.36
N THR A 441 18.71 -3.04 -25.62
CA THR A 441 17.31 -3.24 -26.04
C THR A 441 16.65 -4.45 -25.39
N ASP A 442 17.38 -5.56 -25.25
CA ASP A 442 16.90 -6.79 -24.61
C ASP A 442 16.57 -6.60 -23.12
N LEU A 443 17.30 -5.73 -22.43
CA LEU A 443 17.03 -5.39 -21.04
C LEU A 443 15.88 -4.37 -20.92
N VAL A 444 15.74 -3.46 -21.89
CA VAL A 444 14.59 -2.54 -21.95
C VAL A 444 13.29 -3.33 -22.18
N GLU A 445 13.30 -4.34 -23.04
CA GLU A 445 12.15 -5.20 -23.32
C GLU A 445 11.62 -5.93 -22.07
N MET A 446 12.45 -6.15 -21.05
CA MET A 446 12.00 -6.73 -19.77
C MET A 446 10.92 -5.89 -19.07
N MET A 447 10.78 -4.62 -19.43
CA MET A 447 9.69 -3.78 -18.93
C MET A 447 8.31 -4.18 -19.43
N ASN A 448 8.24 -4.96 -20.49
CA ASN A 448 6.99 -5.51 -21.00
C ASN A 448 6.57 -6.80 -20.27
N LYS A 449 7.43 -7.34 -19.40
CA LYS A 449 7.10 -8.51 -18.58
C LYS A 449 5.96 -8.20 -17.62
N ARG A 450 5.11 -9.19 -17.40
CA ARG A 450 3.95 -9.10 -16.53
C ARG A 450 4.23 -9.76 -15.19
N VAL A 451 3.30 -9.53 -14.26
CA VAL A 451 3.35 -10.11 -12.91
C VAL A 451 3.34 -11.64 -12.98
N GLU A 452 2.64 -12.21 -13.96
CA GLU A 452 2.57 -13.66 -14.18
C GLU A 452 3.92 -14.29 -14.54
N ASP A 453 4.79 -13.56 -15.25
CA ASP A 453 6.10 -14.06 -15.72
C ASP A 453 7.08 -14.29 -14.56
N TYR A 454 6.88 -13.60 -13.44
CA TYR A 454 7.72 -13.66 -12.24
C TYR A 454 7.18 -14.61 -11.17
N ARG A 455 5.97 -15.15 -11.35
CA ARG A 455 5.29 -15.98 -10.37
C ARG A 455 5.90 -17.38 -10.30
N ARG A 456 6.13 -17.89 -9.10
CA ARG A 456 6.65 -19.26 -8.87
C ARG A 456 5.84 -19.99 -7.81
N PRO A 457 4.67 -20.56 -8.14
CA PRO A 457 3.75 -21.08 -7.13
C PRO A 457 4.34 -22.24 -6.32
N GLY A 458 4.21 -22.16 -4.99
CA GLY A 458 4.31 -23.27 -4.03
C GLY A 458 5.64 -24.05 -4.03
N SER A 459 5.71 -25.12 -4.83
CA SER A 459 6.79 -26.12 -4.80
C SER A 459 8.10 -25.67 -5.47
N GLY A 460 8.13 -24.47 -6.05
CA GLY A 460 9.32 -23.93 -6.73
C GLY A 460 10.38 -23.29 -5.81
N TYR A 461 10.16 -23.28 -4.50
CA TYR A 461 11.02 -22.59 -3.53
C TYR A 461 11.99 -23.54 -2.82
N SER A 462 13.28 -23.44 -3.13
CA SER A 462 14.39 -24.12 -2.41
C SER A 462 14.90 -23.28 -1.24
N THR A 463 15.30 -23.93 -0.14
CA THR A 463 15.87 -23.33 1.09
C THR A 463 17.25 -22.72 0.91
N THR A 464 17.98 -23.08 -0.15
CA THR A 464 19.40 -22.71 -0.31
C THR A 464 19.63 -21.41 -1.07
N ASN A 465 18.59 -20.81 -1.67
CA ASN A 465 18.73 -19.63 -2.53
C ASN A 465 17.99 -18.40 -1.95
N PRO A 466 18.70 -17.33 -1.53
CA PRO A 466 18.08 -16.11 -1.02
C PRO A 466 17.22 -15.36 -2.05
N ALA A 467 17.35 -15.66 -3.35
CA ALA A 467 16.44 -15.17 -4.37
C ALA A 467 15.01 -15.74 -4.22
N ASN A 468 14.87 -16.94 -3.64
CA ASN A 468 13.56 -17.56 -3.42
C ASN A 468 12.75 -16.84 -2.35
N ASP A 469 13.38 -16.26 -1.33
CA ASP A 469 12.66 -15.55 -0.27
C ASP A 469 11.95 -14.28 -0.81
N ARG A 470 12.56 -13.60 -1.78
CA ARG A 470 11.93 -12.43 -2.43
C ARG A 470 10.80 -12.85 -3.37
N ASN A 471 11.01 -13.89 -4.18
CA ASN A 471 9.95 -14.45 -5.04
C ASN A 471 8.75 -14.91 -4.19
N MET A 472 9.02 -15.50 -3.03
CA MET A 472 8.01 -15.90 -2.05
C MET A 472 7.23 -14.71 -1.50
N ALA A 473 7.89 -13.59 -1.19
CA ALA A 473 7.24 -12.36 -0.74
C ALA A 473 6.34 -11.73 -1.83
N PHE A 474 6.70 -11.87 -3.11
CA PHE A 474 5.90 -11.43 -4.24
C PHE A 474 4.62 -12.27 -4.38
N ASP A 475 4.75 -13.59 -4.43
CA ASP A 475 3.63 -14.52 -4.49
C ASP A 475 2.70 -14.35 -3.30
N ARG A 476 3.25 -14.14 -2.10
CA ARG A 476 2.47 -13.81 -0.90
C ARG A 476 1.63 -12.56 -1.08
N ASN A 477 2.20 -11.49 -1.61
CA ASN A 477 1.49 -10.22 -1.79
C ASN A 477 0.38 -10.34 -2.85
N TRP A 478 0.64 -11.11 -3.90
CA TRP A 478 -0.38 -11.49 -4.88
C TRP A 478 -1.54 -12.26 -4.24
N ILE A 479 -1.24 -13.31 -3.47
CA ILE A 479 -2.26 -14.12 -2.78
C ILE A 479 -3.06 -13.23 -1.83
N LYS A 480 -2.38 -12.36 -1.07
CA LYS A 480 -3.04 -11.44 -0.14
C LYS A 480 -3.97 -10.45 -0.86
N LEU A 481 -3.54 -9.89 -2.00
CA LEU A 481 -4.37 -9.01 -2.82
C LEU A 481 -5.60 -9.75 -3.36
N THR A 482 -5.39 -10.93 -3.94
CA THR A 482 -6.46 -11.75 -4.53
C THR A 482 -7.47 -12.18 -3.47
N ASN A 483 -6.98 -12.63 -2.32
CA ASN A 483 -7.82 -13.04 -1.20
C ASN A 483 -8.60 -11.85 -0.65
N GLY A 484 -7.96 -10.70 -0.45
CA GLY A 484 -8.61 -9.48 0.02
C GLY A 484 -9.69 -8.95 -0.93
N ILE A 485 -9.51 -9.11 -2.25
CA ILE A 485 -10.55 -8.74 -3.24
C ILE A 485 -11.74 -9.71 -3.13
N LYS A 486 -11.48 -11.02 -3.14
CA LYS A 486 -12.54 -12.03 -3.10
C LYS A 486 -13.31 -12.01 -1.77
N SER A 487 -12.61 -11.95 -0.65
CA SER A 487 -13.22 -11.89 0.68
C SER A 487 -14.11 -10.66 0.83
N GLU A 488 -13.66 -9.49 0.34
CA GLU A 488 -14.43 -8.24 0.38
C GLU A 488 -15.72 -8.32 -0.45
N ILE A 489 -15.67 -8.91 -1.65
CA ILE A 489 -16.87 -9.12 -2.48
C ILE A 489 -17.90 -9.99 -1.75
N HIS A 490 -17.46 -11.11 -1.16
CA HIS A 490 -18.35 -12.00 -0.42
C HIS A 490 -18.85 -11.36 0.88
N ALA A 491 -18.02 -10.58 1.59
CA ALA A 491 -18.42 -9.87 2.80
C ALA A 491 -19.51 -8.83 2.53
N ARG A 492 -19.38 -8.04 1.45
CA ARG A 492 -20.42 -7.07 1.03
C ARG A 492 -21.73 -7.76 0.65
N ALA A 493 -21.65 -8.85 -0.12
CA ALA A 493 -22.82 -9.63 -0.50
C ALA A 493 -23.51 -10.27 0.73
N SER A 494 -22.71 -10.88 1.62
CA SER A 494 -23.21 -11.48 2.86
C SER A 494 -23.87 -10.44 3.76
N PHE A 495 -23.28 -9.26 3.93
CA PHE A 495 -23.87 -8.18 4.71
C PHE A 495 -25.21 -7.69 4.15
N ALA A 496 -25.32 -7.54 2.82
CA ALA A 496 -26.58 -7.14 2.19
C ALA A 496 -27.69 -8.19 2.41
N ILE A 497 -27.36 -9.49 2.29
CA ILE A 497 -28.31 -10.58 2.48
C ILE A 497 -28.68 -10.75 3.97
N ALA A 498 -27.76 -10.50 4.89
CA ALA A 498 -28.01 -10.52 6.32
C ALA A 498 -29.20 -9.62 6.70
N CYS A 499 -29.37 -8.48 6.03
CA CYS A 499 -30.49 -7.56 6.25
C CYS A 499 -31.85 -8.26 6.07
N TRP A 500 -32.00 -9.06 5.02
CA TRP A 500 -33.24 -9.79 4.75
C TRP A 500 -33.52 -10.86 5.81
N VAL A 501 -32.50 -11.62 6.17
CA VAL A 501 -32.62 -12.70 7.16
C VAL A 501 -32.90 -12.14 8.56
N LEU A 502 -32.26 -11.03 8.94
CA LEU A 502 -32.50 -10.36 10.23
C LEU A 502 -33.92 -9.79 10.33
N VAL A 503 -34.45 -9.23 9.24
CA VAL A 503 -35.85 -8.78 9.19
C VAL A 503 -36.83 -9.92 9.47
N LEU A 504 -36.55 -11.14 8.98
CA LEU A 504 -37.38 -12.31 9.29
C LEU A 504 -37.32 -12.68 10.77
N VAL A 505 -36.12 -12.66 11.37
CA VAL A 505 -35.95 -12.92 12.81
C VAL A 505 -36.67 -11.87 13.65
N GLY A 506 -36.54 -10.58 13.31
CA GLY A 506 -37.22 -9.48 14.01
C GLY A 506 -38.75 -9.59 13.90
N CYS A 507 -39.26 -9.93 12.71
CA CYS A 507 -40.68 -10.22 12.50
C CYS A 507 -41.15 -11.38 13.39
N ALA A 508 -40.43 -12.50 13.39
CA ALA A 508 -40.80 -13.67 14.19
C ALA A 508 -40.78 -13.38 15.70
N LEU A 509 -39.70 -12.78 16.20
CA LEU A 509 -39.58 -12.42 17.62
C LEU A 509 -40.62 -11.37 18.03
N GLY A 510 -40.89 -10.38 17.19
CA GLY A 510 -41.94 -9.38 17.42
C GLY A 510 -43.33 -10.02 17.57
N MET A 511 -43.67 -11.00 16.73
CA MET A 511 -44.96 -11.71 16.84
C MET A 511 -45.06 -12.62 18.09
N MET A 512 -43.93 -13.10 18.62
CA MET A 512 -43.91 -14.00 19.78
C MET A 512 -44.06 -13.27 21.13
N PHE A 513 -43.48 -12.08 21.28
CA PHE A 513 -43.49 -11.33 22.53
C PHE A 513 -44.76 -10.46 22.66
N ARG A 514 -45.82 -11.05 23.22
CA ARG A 514 -47.17 -10.44 23.36
C ARG A 514 -47.31 -9.34 24.42
N SER A 515 -46.34 -9.15 25.31
CA SER A 515 -46.54 -8.43 26.59
C SER A 515 -46.12 -6.96 26.63
N GLY A 516 -46.07 -6.24 25.51
CA GLY A 516 -45.61 -4.84 25.47
C GLY A 516 -44.09 -4.65 25.68
N ASN A 517 -43.35 -5.72 25.98
CA ASN A 517 -41.89 -5.74 26.08
C ASN A 517 -41.22 -5.93 24.70
N PHE A 518 -41.66 -5.22 23.66
CA PHE A 518 -41.02 -5.33 22.33
C PHE A 518 -39.54 -4.92 22.33
N LEU A 519 -39.12 -4.10 23.32
CA LEU A 519 -37.73 -3.72 23.53
C LEU A 519 -36.84 -4.91 23.88
N SER A 520 -37.34 -5.89 24.66
CA SER A 520 -36.56 -7.09 24.98
C SER A 520 -36.45 -8.03 23.79
N ALA A 521 -37.51 -8.16 22.99
CA ALA A 521 -37.47 -8.88 21.72
C ALA A 521 -36.41 -8.28 20.78
N PHE A 522 -36.33 -6.95 20.73
CA PHE A 522 -35.31 -6.25 19.95
C PHE A 522 -33.90 -6.55 20.48
N ALA A 523 -33.68 -6.44 21.80
CA ALA A 523 -32.39 -6.75 22.41
C ALA A 523 -31.92 -8.19 22.12
N ILE A 524 -32.83 -9.17 22.19
CA ILE A 524 -32.53 -10.57 21.83
C ILE A 524 -32.17 -10.70 20.34
N SER A 525 -32.87 -9.97 19.48
CA SER A 525 -32.67 -10.03 18.03
C SER A 525 -31.33 -9.44 17.56
N VAL A 526 -30.70 -8.56 18.37
CA VAL A 526 -29.38 -7.99 18.09
C VAL A 526 -28.28 -9.05 18.21
N ILE A 527 -28.47 -10.11 18.99
CA ILE A 527 -27.45 -11.17 19.18
C ILE A 527 -27.15 -11.89 17.85
N PRO A 528 -28.13 -12.40 17.09
CA PRO A 528 -27.91 -12.91 15.73
C PRO A 528 -27.24 -11.91 14.79
N ALA A 529 -27.60 -10.62 14.86
CA ALA A 529 -26.99 -9.59 14.02
C ALA A 529 -25.50 -9.40 14.34
N GLY A 530 -25.14 -9.33 15.63
CA GLY A 530 -23.76 -9.28 16.09
C GLY A 530 -22.96 -10.51 15.68
N LEU A 531 -23.56 -11.70 15.74
CA LEU A 531 -22.93 -12.94 15.30
C LEU A 531 -22.62 -12.93 13.79
N CYS A 532 -23.55 -12.48 12.94
CA CYS A 532 -23.29 -12.32 11.51
C CYS A 532 -22.10 -11.40 11.25
N ILE A 533 -22.08 -10.23 11.89
CA ILE A 533 -20.99 -9.25 11.72
C ILE A 533 -19.65 -9.85 12.18
N LEU A 534 -19.63 -10.52 13.33
CA LEU A 534 -18.44 -11.16 13.88
C LEU A 534 -17.90 -12.25 12.94
N LEU A 535 -18.76 -13.10 12.39
CA LEU A 535 -18.35 -14.13 11.43
C LEU A 535 -17.86 -13.54 10.11
N ILE A 536 -18.47 -12.45 9.62
CA ILE A 536 -17.98 -11.74 8.43
C ILE A 536 -16.56 -11.21 8.68
N ILE A 537 -16.35 -10.48 9.77
CA ILE A 537 -15.03 -9.89 10.11
C ILE A 537 -13.98 -10.99 10.28
N THR A 538 -14.33 -12.05 11.01
CA THR A 538 -13.40 -13.16 11.28
C THR A 538 -13.08 -13.91 9.99
N GLY A 539 -14.07 -14.15 9.11
CA GLY A 539 -13.87 -14.77 7.80
C GLY A 539 -13.00 -13.94 6.86
N GLN A 540 -13.13 -12.61 6.88
CA GLN A 540 -12.22 -11.72 6.14
C GLN A 540 -10.78 -11.82 6.67
N HIS A 541 -10.61 -11.77 7.99
CA HIS A 541 -9.29 -11.90 8.60
C HIS A 541 -8.63 -13.26 8.29
N THR A 542 -9.38 -14.35 8.30
CA THR A 542 -8.89 -15.70 7.95
C THR A 542 -8.57 -15.81 6.46
N ALA A 543 -9.38 -15.24 5.58
CA ALA A 543 -9.08 -15.22 4.15
C ALA A 543 -7.78 -14.45 3.85
N GLU A 544 -7.51 -13.37 4.58
CA GLU A 544 -6.34 -12.51 4.38
C GLU A 544 -5.09 -12.95 5.15
N SER A 545 -5.21 -13.94 6.05
CA SER A 545 -4.10 -14.46 6.84
C SER A 545 -3.17 -15.33 5.99
N VAL A 546 -2.23 -14.69 5.30
CA VAL A 546 -1.18 -15.35 4.53
C VAL A 546 0.14 -15.30 5.32
N PRO A 547 0.71 -16.44 5.73
CA PRO A 547 1.99 -16.52 6.43
C PRO A 547 3.14 -16.02 5.54
N TRP A 548 4.30 -15.74 6.14
CA TRP A 548 5.49 -15.32 5.39
C TRP A 548 6.11 -16.46 4.60
N ASP A 549 6.10 -17.68 5.14
CA ASP A 549 6.49 -18.89 4.43
C ASP A 549 5.28 -19.54 3.76
N ILE A 550 5.30 -19.64 2.42
CA ILE A 550 4.21 -20.20 1.61
C ILE A 550 4.57 -21.54 0.95
N ARG A 551 5.68 -22.18 1.32
CA ARG A 551 6.14 -23.44 0.71
C ARG A 551 5.12 -24.57 0.82
N ASN A 552 4.51 -24.72 1.99
CA ASN A 552 3.47 -25.71 2.28
C ASN A 552 2.11 -25.06 2.58
N PHE A 553 1.91 -23.82 2.12
CA PHE A 553 0.72 -23.06 2.46
C PHE A 553 -0.46 -23.46 1.59
N GLN A 554 -1.53 -23.93 2.24
CA GLN A 554 -2.84 -24.09 1.63
C GLN A 554 -3.63 -22.79 1.83
N ASN A 555 -4.13 -22.22 0.73
CA ASN A 555 -4.83 -20.94 0.79
C ASN A 555 -6.16 -21.09 1.58
N PRO A 556 -6.33 -20.42 2.75
CA PRO A 556 -7.53 -20.52 3.58
C PRO A 556 -8.72 -19.72 3.03
N LEU A 557 -8.61 -19.15 1.82
CA LEU A 557 -9.65 -18.35 1.19
C LEU A 557 -11.04 -19.01 1.22
N GLU A 558 -11.13 -20.27 0.79
CA GLU A 558 -12.42 -20.99 0.73
C GLU A 558 -13.02 -21.13 2.13
N PHE A 559 -12.20 -21.48 3.13
CA PHE A 559 -12.64 -21.55 4.52
C PHE A 559 -13.12 -20.19 5.03
N GLY A 560 -12.40 -19.11 4.72
CA GLY A 560 -12.81 -17.74 5.05
C GLY A 560 -14.15 -17.37 4.41
N ILE A 561 -14.37 -17.72 3.14
CA ILE A 561 -15.64 -17.51 2.44
C ILE A 561 -16.77 -18.31 3.11
N TYR A 562 -16.56 -19.58 3.43
CA TYR A 562 -17.56 -20.38 4.14
C TYR A 562 -17.94 -19.74 5.49
N MET A 563 -16.96 -19.19 6.22
CA MET A 563 -17.21 -18.52 7.49
C MET A 563 -18.01 -17.22 7.32
N ILE A 564 -17.75 -16.44 6.27
CA ILE A 564 -18.52 -15.23 5.92
C ILE A 564 -20.00 -15.55 5.68
N TRP A 565 -20.31 -16.67 5.05
CA TRP A 565 -21.69 -17.07 4.73
C TRP A 565 -22.37 -17.87 5.86
N ALA A 566 -21.60 -18.53 6.71
CA ALA A 566 -22.12 -19.34 7.82
C ALA A 566 -23.07 -18.53 8.73
N GLY A 567 -22.76 -17.26 9.00
CA GLY A 567 -23.63 -16.39 9.79
C GLY A 567 -25.04 -16.27 9.19
N ASN A 568 -25.13 -15.97 7.89
CA ASN A 568 -26.43 -15.87 7.22
C ASN A 568 -27.20 -17.18 7.21
N VAL A 569 -26.51 -18.31 7.02
CA VAL A 569 -27.13 -19.64 7.05
C VAL A 569 -27.69 -19.95 8.44
N ILE A 570 -26.91 -19.70 9.50
CA ILE A 570 -27.35 -19.91 10.90
C ILE A 570 -28.57 -19.07 11.22
N VAL A 571 -28.54 -17.78 10.89
CA VAL A 571 -29.67 -16.87 11.17
C VAL A 571 -30.88 -17.21 10.29
N ALA A 572 -30.69 -17.72 9.07
CA ALA A 572 -31.79 -18.17 8.22
C ALA A 572 -32.47 -19.42 8.78
N ILE A 573 -31.68 -20.39 9.27
CA ILE A 573 -32.21 -21.57 9.97
C ILE A 573 -33.00 -21.13 11.21
N LEU A 574 -32.45 -20.20 12.01
CA LEU A 574 -33.16 -19.63 13.15
C LEU A 574 -34.49 -18.98 12.75
N ALA A 575 -34.49 -18.16 11.70
CA ALA A 575 -35.70 -17.51 11.19
C ALA A 575 -36.76 -18.54 10.77
N VAL A 576 -36.37 -19.60 10.05
CA VAL A 576 -37.28 -20.68 9.63
C VAL A 576 -37.85 -21.42 10.84
N ILE A 577 -37.02 -21.73 11.85
CA ILE A 577 -37.47 -22.40 13.08
C ILE A 577 -38.48 -21.53 13.83
N LEU A 578 -38.20 -20.23 14.00
CA LEU A 578 -39.09 -19.31 14.72
C LEU A 578 -40.42 -19.13 13.98
N LEU A 579 -40.39 -18.91 12.66
CA LEU A 579 -41.61 -18.79 11.85
C LEU A 579 -42.41 -20.11 11.81
N GLY A 580 -41.72 -21.25 11.74
CA GLY A 580 -42.36 -22.57 11.80
C GLY A 580 -43.04 -22.84 13.15
N ARG A 581 -42.46 -22.40 14.27
CA ARG A 581 -43.10 -22.48 15.58
C ARG A 581 -44.36 -21.60 15.67
N LEU A 582 -44.32 -20.41 15.08
CA LEU A 582 -45.46 -19.49 15.01
C LEU A 582 -46.64 -20.00 14.18
N GLN A 583 -46.38 -20.88 13.21
CA GLN A 583 -47.45 -21.53 12.44
C GLN A 583 -48.15 -22.66 13.21
N ARG A 584 -47.44 -23.30 14.16
CA ARG A 584 -47.96 -24.44 14.93
C ARG A 584 -48.75 -24.03 16.17
N GLN A 585 -48.29 -22.98 16.85
CA GLN A 585 -49.13 -22.21 17.77
C GLN A 585 -50.18 -21.50 16.95
#